data_AF-A0A530R986-F1
#
_entry.id   AF-A0A530R986-F1
#
_cell.length_a   1.000
_cell.length_b   1.000
_cell.length_c   1.000
_cell.angle_alpha   90.00
_cell.angle_beta   90.00
_cell.angle_gamma   90.00
#
_symmetry.space_group_name_H-M   'P 1'
#
loop_
_entity.id
_entity.type
_entity.pdbx_description
1 polymer ?
#
loop_
_entity_poly.entity_id
_entity_poly.type
_entity_poly.pdbx_seq_one_letter_code
_entity_poly.pdbx_strand_id
1 'polypeptide(L)'
;MKRSVPFEIFRYAAILAAMAVTLVPILWMVSMAFKPIAEWSATGAHLTWWPKNPTLSNFRFVFGESTNNLIVALDRTALKPILSSLLSATFGTAIAMSAGTAAAYG
;
A
#
# COMPACT_ATOMS: atom_id res chain seq x y z
N MET A 1 13.34 0.99 -37.53
CA MET A 1 12.97 2.42 -37.43
C MET A 1 13.80 3.05 -36.32
N LYS A 2 14.72 4.00 -36.60
CA LYS A 2 15.47 4.70 -35.55
C LYS A 2 14.58 5.80 -34.98
N ARG A 3 14.20 5.68 -33.70
CA ARG A 3 13.42 6.72 -33.01
C ARG A 3 14.31 7.94 -32.76
N SER A 4 13.73 9.14 -32.82
CA SER A 4 14.48 10.37 -32.59
C SER A 4 14.81 10.51 -31.09
N VAL A 5 16.00 11.03 -30.79
CA VAL A 5 16.45 11.25 -29.40
C VAL A 5 15.47 12.11 -28.59
N PRO A 6 14.89 13.21 -29.12
CA PRO A 6 13.90 14.00 -28.40
C PRO A 6 12.64 13.22 -28.02
N PHE A 7 12.18 12.32 -28.90
CA PHE A 7 11.02 11.48 -28.64
C PHE A 7 11.30 10.48 -27.51
N GLU A 8 12.49 9.89 -27.48
CA GLU A 8 12.89 8.99 -26.38
C GLU A 8 13.00 9.74 -25.05
N ILE A 9 13.58 10.95 -25.03
CA ILE A 9 13.64 11.80 -23.83
C ILE A 9 12.22 12.10 -23.32
N PHE A 10 11.33 12.56 -24.20
CA PHE A 10 9.94 12.83 -23.84
C PHE A 10 9.24 11.58 -23.29
N ARG A 11 9.41 10.44 -23.96
CA ARG A 11 8.82 9.16 -23.54
C ARG A 11 9.27 8.77 -22.13
N TYR A 12 10.57 8.81 -21.85
CA TYR A 12 11.09 8.47 -20.52
C TYR A 12 10.68 9.50 -19.46
N ALA A 13 10.65 10.80 -19.79
CA ALA A 13 10.16 11.83 -18.89
C ALA A 13 8.68 11.60 -18.53
N ALA A 14 7.84 11.27 -19.51
CA ALA A 14 6.44 10.96 -19.30
C ALA A 14 6.24 9.70 -18.43
N ILE A 15 7.03 8.64 -18.67
CA ILE A 15 7.00 7.42 -17.84
C ILE A 15 7.41 7.75 -16.40
N LEU A 16 8.49 8.50 -16.20
CA LEU A 16 8.96 8.90 -14.87
C LEU A 16 7.94 9.77 -14.15
N ALA A 17 7.26 10.67 -14.86
CA ALA A 17 6.19 11.48 -14.29
C ALA A 17 5.01 10.61 -13.84
N ALA A 18 4.57 9.65 -14.67
CA ALA A 18 3.51 8.71 -14.31
C ALA A 18 3.91 7.83 -13.11
N MET A 19 5.16 7.37 -13.06
CA MET A 19 5.70 6.66 -11.91
C MET A 19 5.71 7.53 -10.65
N ALA A 20 6.14 8.79 -10.74
CA ALA A 20 6.15 9.69 -9.58
C ALA A 20 4.73 9.90 -9.03
N VAL A 21 3.75 10.17 -9.90
CA VAL A 21 2.35 10.37 -9.49
C VAL A 21 1.77 9.14 -8.78
N THR A 22 2.13 7.94 -9.23
CA THR A 22 1.62 6.68 -8.66
C THR A 22 2.37 6.23 -7.40
N LEU A 23 3.70 6.43 -7.35
CA LEU A 23 4.54 5.96 -6.25
C LEU A 23 4.54 6.91 -5.06
N VAL A 24 4.39 8.22 -5.25
CA VAL A 24 4.36 9.20 -4.15
C VAL A 24 3.36 8.82 -3.03
N PRO A 25 2.07 8.54 -3.30
CA PRO A 25 1.14 8.16 -2.24
C PRO A 25 1.49 6.81 -1.59
N ILE A 26 2.07 5.87 -2.34
CA ILE A 26 2.49 4.57 -1.81
C ILE A 26 3.66 4.75 -0.84
N LEU A 27 4.68 5.50 -1.25
CA LEU A 27 5.84 5.80 -0.41
C LEU A 27 5.45 6.61 0.83
N TRP A 28 4.48 7.52 0.69
CA TRP A 28 3.90 8.25 1.82
C TRP A 28 3.20 7.31 2.81
N MET A 29 2.37 6.39 2.33
CA MET A 29 1.71 5.38 3.15
C MET A 29 2.71 4.50 3.89
N VAL A 30 3.78 4.07 3.21
CA VAL A 30 4.87 3.31 3.83
C VAL A 30 5.55 4.12 4.93
N SER A 31 5.90 5.38 4.68
CA SER A 31 6.50 6.26 5.70
C SER A 31 5.59 6.42 6.92
N MET A 32 4.30 6.66 6.71
CA MET A 32 3.31 6.78 7.78
C MET A 32 3.17 5.51 8.61
N ALA A 33 3.30 4.33 8.02
CA ALA A 33 3.24 3.05 8.73
C ALA A 33 4.33 2.92 9.81
N PHE A 34 5.47 3.59 9.66
CA PHE A 34 6.56 3.60 10.65
C PHE A 34 6.54 4.81 11.59
N LYS A 35 5.70 5.82 11.34
CA LYS A 35 5.61 7.00 12.20
C LYS A 35 4.80 6.71 13.48
N PRO A 36 5.27 7.17 14.64
CA PRO A 36 4.48 7.12 15.87
C PRO A 36 3.27 8.06 15.76
N ILE A 37 2.21 7.79 16.52
CA ILE A 37 0.93 8.54 16.48
C ILE A 37 1.14 10.05 16.65
N ALA A 38 2.10 10.46 17.50
CA ALA A 38 2.43 11.87 17.72
C ALA A 38 2.97 12.60 16.46
N GLU A 39 3.52 11.86 15.48
CA GLU A 39 4.03 12.41 14.21
C GLU A 39 2.97 12.42 13.09
N TRP A 40 1.74 11.93 13.33
CA TRP A 40 0.68 11.86 12.32
C TRP A 40 -0.01 13.21 12.09
N SER A 41 -0.16 14.02 13.13
CA SER A 41 -0.86 15.32 13.10
C SER A 41 0.07 16.50 12.80
N ALA A 42 1.32 16.24 12.39
CA ALA A 42 2.27 17.29 12.10
C ALA A 42 1.81 18.13 10.90
N THR A 43 1.54 19.42 11.12
CA THR A 43 1.11 20.39 10.10
C THR A 43 2.22 21.38 9.75
N GLY A 44 2.16 21.94 8.54
CA GLY A 44 3.10 22.99 8.09
C GLY A 44 4.56 22.53 8.09
N ALA A 45 5.43 23.31 8.74
CA ALA A 45 6.89 23.09 8.77
C ALA A 45 7.32 21.79 9.49
N HIS A 46 6.40 21.12 10.20
CA HIS A 46 6.68 19.86 10.87
C HIS A 46 6.28 18.63 10.04
N LEU A 47 5.72 18.82 8.84
CA LEU A 47 5.41 17.72 7.93
C LEU A 47 6.69 17.03 7.46
N THR A 48 6.93 15.82 7.95
CA THR A 48 8.10 15.03 7.59
C THR A 48 7.76 14.04 6.48
N TRP A 49 8.60 13.91 5.45
CA TRP A 49 8.47 12.82 4.47
C TRP A 49 9.01 11.49 4.99
N TRP A 50 10.00 11.56 5.87
CA TRP A 50 10.61 10.41 6.52
C TRP A 50 10.31 10.41 8.02
N PRO A 51 10.05 9.26 8.67
CA PRO A 51 9.85 9.20 10.11
C PRO A 51 11.09 9.71 10.84
N LYS A 52 10.90 10.57 11.86
CA LYS A 52 12.01 11.01 12.72
C LYS A 52 12.39 9.94 13.71
N ASN A 53 11.38 9.28 14.29
CA ASN A 53 11.55 8.15 15.20
C ASN A 53 10.82 6.93 14.61
N PRO A 54 11.44 6.14 13.72
CA PRO A 54 10.79 4.97 13.13
C PRO A 54 10.45 3.93 14.20
N THR A 55 9.22 3.43 14.18
CA THR A 55 8.72 2.43 15.13
C THR A 55 7.94 1.32 14.43
N LEU A 56 7.84 0.16 15.09
CA LEU A 56 7.01 -0.97 14.66
C LEU A 56 5.69 -1.07 15.45
N SER A 57 5.36 -0.04 16.23
CA SER A 57 4.19 -0.02 17.12
C SER A 57 2.88 -0.19 16.34
N ASN A 58 2.76 0.44 15.18
CA ASN A 58 1.58 0.32 14.31
C ASN A 58 1.38 -1.11 13.82
N PHE A 59 2.44 -1.83 13.45
CA PHE A 59 2.35 -3.23 13.04
C PHE A 59 1.96 -4.13 14.21
N ARG A 60 2.60 -3.96 15.38
CA ARG A 60 2.24 -4.71 16.59
C ARG A 60 0.78 -4.48 16.99
N PHE A 61 0.29 -3.24 16.82
CA PHE A 61 -1.11 -2.90 17.05
C PHE A 61 -2.05 -3.63 16.08
N VAL A 62 -1.75 -3.63 14.77
CA VAL A 62 -2.54 -4.34 13.75
C VAL A 62 -2.61 -5.85 14.02
N PHE A 63 -1.54 -6.43 14.55
CA PHE A 63 -1.46 -7.85 14.90
C PHE A 63 -1.88 -8.19 16.35
N GLY A 64 -2.35 -7.21 17.13
CA GLY A 64 -2.96 -7.43 18.45
C GLY A 64 -1.98 -7.57 19.63
N GLU A 65 -0.70 -7.24 19.44
CA GLU A 65 0.31 -7.27 20.51
C GLU A 65 0.40 -5.96 21.31
N SER A 66 -0.61 -5.09 21.23
CA SER A 66 -0.52 -3.74 21.82
C SER A 66 -0.75 -3.75 23.33
N THR A 67 0.27 -3.29 24.07
CA THR A 67 0.21 -2.98 25.52
C THR A 67 -0.39 -1.59 25.82
N ASN A 68 -0.78 -0.82 24.79
CA ASN A 68 -1.22 0.57 24.95
C ASN A 68 -2.75 0.72 24.94
N ASN A 69 -3.32 1.11 26.08
CA ASN A 69 -4.76 1.34 26.32
C ASN A 69 -5.36 2.59 25.64
N LEU A 70 -4.60 3.32 24.81
CA LEU A 70 -5.02 4.62 24.28
C LEU A 70 -5.86 4.56 22.99
N ILE A 71 -5.98 3.37 22.36
CA ILE A 71 -6.83 3.18 21.18
C ILE A 71 -7.71 1.94 21.40
N VAL A 72 -8.84 2.14 22.06
CA VAL A 72 -9.85 1.13 22.45
C VAL A 72 -10.65 0.57 21.24
N ALA A 73 -10.22 0.80 20.00
CA ALA A 73 -11.05 0.53 18.81
C ALA A 73 -10.65 -0.70 17.97
N LEU A 74 -9.54 -1.39 18.28
CA LEU A 74 -9.15 -2.60 17.54
C LEU A 74 -9.34 -3.85 18.40
N ASP A 75 -10.59 -4.11 18.78
CA ASP A 75 -11.02 -5.33 19.49
C ASP A 75 -10.82 -6.62 18.66
N ARG A 76 -10.33 -6.50 17.40
CA ARG A 76 -10.06 -7.62 16.50
C ARG A 76 -8.77 -7.41 15.71
N THR A 77 -7.83 -8.33 15.90
CA THR A 77 -6.61 -8.48 15.08
C THR A 77 -6.94 -8.50 13.58
N ALA A 78 -6.13 -7.82 12.76
CA ALA A 78 -6.31 -7.78 11.30
C ALA A 78 -6.05 -9.11 10.58
N LEU A 79 -5.53 -10.11 11.29
CA LEU A 79 -5.19 -11.43 10.77
C LEU A 79 -6.40 -12.15 10.16
N LYS A 80 -7.57 -12.09 10.80
CA LYS A 80 -8.80 -12.70 10.28
C LYS A 80 -9.22 -12.08 8.93
N PRO A 81 -9.36 -10.74 8.82
CA PRO A 81 -9.58 -10.07 7.53
C PRO A 81 -8.56 -10.44 6.46
N ILE A 82 -7.26 -10.40 6.79
CA ILE A 82 -6.19 -10.73 5.83
C ILE A 82 -6.34 -12.15 5.27
N LEU A 83 -6.59 -13.14 6.14
CA LEU A 83 -6.83 -14.52 5.71
C LEU A 83 -8.09 -14.64 4.86
N SER A 84 -9.18 -13.97 5.25
CA SER A 84 -10.42 -14.00 4.47
C SER A 84 -10.25 -13.40 3.08
N SER A 85 -9.51 -12.29 2.95
CA SER A 85 -9.19 -11.66 1.66
C SER A 85 -8.31 -12.56 0.81
N LEU A 86 -7.30 -13.21 1.40
CA LEU A 86 -6.41 -14.12 0.69
C LEU A 86 -7.17 -15.33 0.12
N LEU A 87 -8.01 -15.97 0.93
CA LEU A 87 -8.83 -17.10 0.52
C LEU A 87 -9.83 -16.67 -0.56
N SER A 88 -10.54 -15.56 -0.34
CA SER A 88 -11.53 -15.02 -1.29
C SER A 88 -10.91 -14.70 -2.64
N ALA A 89 -9.77 -13.99 -2.66
CA ALA A 89 -9.07 -13.66 -3.90
C ALA A 89 -8.59 -14.93 -4.62
N THR A 90 -8.01 -15.89 -3.89
CA THR A 90 -7.47 -17.13 -4.48
C THR A 90 -8.57 -17.98 -5.12
N PHE A 91 -9.62 -18.30 -4.36
CA PHE A 91 -10.73 -19.12 -4.88
C PHE A 91 -11.55 -18.35 -5.92
N GLY A 92 -11.77 -17.05 -5.72
CA GLY A 92 -12.45 -16.19 -6.69
C GLY A 92 -11.74 -16.19 -8.04
N THR A 93 -10.41 -16.01 -8.06
CA THR A 93 -9.63 -16.08 -9.30
C THR A 93 -9.66 -17.47 -9.93
N ALA A 94 -9.55 -18.54 -9.14
CA ALA A 94 -9.59 -19.91 -9.66
C ALA A 94 -10.94 -20.23 -10.34
N ILE A 95 -12.06 -19.87 -9.70
CA ILE A 95 -13.40 -20.06 -10.24
C ILE A 95 -13.58 -19.19 -11.49
N ALA A 96 -13.22 -17.91 -11.42
CA ALA A 96 -13.36 -16.97 -12.53
C ALA A 96 -12.58 -17.45 -13.77
N MET A 97 -11.37 -17.97 -13.57
CA MET A 97 -10.57 -18.49 -14.67
C MET A 97 -11.13 -19.79 -15.23
N SER A 98 -11.56 -20.72 -14.38
CA SER A 98 -12.15 -21.99 -14.83
C SER A 98 -13.42 -21.75 -15.64
N ALA A 99 -14.35 -20.95 -15.09
CA ALA A 99 -15.61 -20.62 -15.76
C ALA A 99 -15.40 -19.76 -17.00
N GLY A 100 -14.52 -18.75 -16.92
CA GLY A 100 -14.22 -17.87 -18.04
C GLY A 100 -13.56 -18.61 -19.21
N THR A 101 -12.62 -19.51 -18.93
CA THR A 101 -12.02 -20.37 -19.96
C THR A 101 -13.04 -21.35 -20.53
N ALA A 102 -13.86 -22.00 -19.70
CA ALA A 102 -14.90 -22.90 -20.18
C ALA A 102 -15.92 -22.17 -21.09
N ALA A 103 -16.35 -20.96 -20.73
CA ALA A 103 -17.27 -20.17 -21.55
C ALA A 103 -16.64 -19.63 -22.85
N ALA A 104 -15.31 -19.46 -22.89
CA ALA A 104 -14.61 -18.99 -24.07
C ALA A 104 -14.40 -20.11 -25.12
N TYR A 105 -14.33 -21.38 -24.70
CA TYR A 105 -13.94 -22.51 -25.55
C TYR A 105 -14.93 -23.68 -25.60
N GLY A 106 -15.91 -23.74 -24.69
CA GLY A 106 -16.98 -24.74 -24.68
C GLY A 106 -18.24 -24.23 -25.36
#